data_AF-A0A2R6Y1F1-F1
#
_entry.id   AF-A0A2R6Y1F1-F1
#
_cell.length_a   1.000
_cell.length_b   1.000
_cell.length_c   1.000
_cell.angle_alpha   90.00
_cell.angle_beta   90.00
_cell.angle_gamma   90.00
#
_symmetry.space_group_name_H-M   'P 1'
#
loop_
_entity.id
_entity.type
_entity.pdbx_description
1 polymer ?
#
loop_
_entity_poly.entity_id
_entity_poly.type
_entity_poly.pdbx_seq_one_letter_code
_entity_poly.pdbx_strand_id
1 'polypeptide(L)'
;MLRSQEDIAQKALALLLNDAERIERLIRVQLDNLTMPHCPLYEEVLDTQMFGLSRQIDFAERLGLITKEQGRHIIDHLEAELTELYNAHERLTRSGKSSLKTL
;
A
#
# COMPACT_ATOMS: atom_id res chain seq x y z
N MET A 1 21.23 -24.50 17.95
CA MET A 1 21.66 -23.35 17.13
C MET A 1 20.82 -22.15 17.55
N LEU A 2 21.39 -21.21 18.31
CA LEU A 2 20.74 -19.94 18.61
C LEU A 2 20.86 -19.08 17.35
N ARG A 3 19.73 -18.66 16.75
CA ARG A 3 19.76 -17.71 15.62
C ARG A 3 20.24 -16.35 16.12
N SER A 4 21.06 -15.65 15.36
CA SER A 4 21.47 -14.29 15.72
C SER A 4 20.26 -13.36 15.64
N GLN A 5 20.24 -12.34 16.49
CA GLN A 5 19.20 -11.30 16.48
C GLN A 5 19.12 -10.60 15.11
N GLU A 6 20.25 -10.46 14.42
CA GLU A 6 20.34 -9.88 13.09
C GLU A 6 19.61 -10.71 12.01
N ASP A 7 19.68 -12.04 12.07
CA ASP A 7 18.92 -12.93 11.17
C ASP A 7 17.40 -12.80 11.39
N ILE A 8 16.98 -12.57 12.63
CA ILE A 8 15.56 -12.36 12.97
C ILE A 8 15.08 -10.99 12.47
N ALA A 9 15.88 -9.93 12.65
CA ALA A 9 15.58 -8.58 12.17
C ALA A 9 15.44 -8.54 10.64
N GLN A 10 16.36 -9.17 9.91
CA GLN A 10 16.29 -9.27 8.44
C GLN A 10 15.03 -10.01 7.98
N LYS A 11 14.65 -11.10 8.65
CA LYS A 11 13.42 -11.84 8.35
C LYS A 11 12.17 -11.02 8.64
N ALA A 12 12.14 -10.29 9.76
CA ALA A 12 11.02 -9.42 10.10
C ALA A 12 10.84 -8.33 9.03
N LEU A 13 11.93 -7.66 8.64
CA LEU A 13 11.88 -6.65 7.57
C LEU A 13 11.40 -7.26 6.24
N ALA A 14 11.92 -8.42 5.86
CA ALA A 14 11.52 -9.10 4.63
C ALA A 14 10.03 -9.47 4.61
N LEU A 15 9.47 -9.91 5.74
CA LEU A 15 8.03 -10.19 5.87
C LEU A 15 7.21 -8.91 5.71
N LEU A 16 7.58 -7.81 6.39
CA LEU A 16 6.89 -6.53 6.27
C LEU A 16 6.91 -5.98 4.84
N LEU A 17 8.04 -6.10 4.13
CA LEU A 17 8.14 -5.72 2.73
C LEU A 17 7.27 -6.59 1.82
N ASN A 18 7.18 -7.91 2.10
CA ASN A 18 6.31 -8.80 1.31
C ASN A 18 4.82 -8.50 1.53
N ASP A 19 4.43 -8.15 2.76
CA ASP A 19 3.06 -7.74 3.07
C ASP A 19 2.74 -6.37 2.44
N ALA A 20 3.68 -5.42 2.46
CA ALA A 20 3.55 -4.16 1.72
C ALA A 20 3.36 -4.40 0.21
N GLU A 21 4.16 -5.28 -0.40
CA GLU A 21 4.04 -5.63 -1.81
C GLU A 21 2.67 -6.26 -2.16
N ARG A 22 2.06 -7.01 -1.23
CA ARG A 22 0.68 -7.50 -1.40
C ARG A 22 -0.33 -6.37 -1.46
N ILE A 23 -0.18 -5.37 -0.58
CA ILE A 23 -1.05 -4.18 -0.57
C ILE A 23 -0.84 -3.36 -1.84
N GLU A 24 0.42 -3.15 -2.26
CA GLU A 24 0.75 -2.47 -3.52
C GLU A 24 0.10 -3.15 -4.73
N ARG A 25 0.14 -4.49 -4.80
CA ARG A 25 -0.59 -5.23 -5.85
C ARG A 25 -2.10 -5.00 -5.78
N LEU A 26 -2.70 -4.97 -4.58
CA LEU A 26 -4.12 -4.70 -4.42
C LEU A 26 -4.48 -3.28 -4.91
N ILE A 27 -3.62 -2.30 -4.65
CA ILE A 27 -3.73 -0.92 -5.17
C ILE A 27 -3.68 -0.94 -6.71
N ARG A 28 -2.72 -1.65 -7.30
CA ARG A 28 -2.49 -1.65 -8.76
C ARG A 28 -3.50 -2.46 -9.56
N VAL A 29 -4.00 -3.58 -9.04
CA VAL A 29 -4.98 -4.45 -9.73
C VAL A 29 -6.29 -3.72 -10.06
N GLN A 30 -6.58 -2.60 -9.39
CA GLN A 30 -7.70 -1.71 -9.74
C GLN A 30 -7.59 -1.13 -11.16
N LEU A 31 -6.37 -0.96 -11.69
CA LEU A 31 -6.15 -0.43 -13.05
C LEU A 31 -6.41 -1.49 -14.13
N ASP A 32 -6.05 -2.75 -13.88
CA ASP A 32 -6.01 -3.80 -14.90
C ASP A 32 -7.38 -4.46 -15.14
N ASN A 33 -8.26 -4.48 -14.13
CA ASN A 33 -9.54 -5.22 -14.20
C ASN A 33 -10.77 -4.35 -14.55
N LEU A 34 -10.61 -3.06 -14.84
CA LEU A 34 -11.70 -2.14 -15.22
C LEU A 34 -12.88 -2.10 -14.20
N THR A 35 -12.69 -2.55 -12.97
CA THR A 35 -13.66 -2.38 -11.89
C THR A 35 -13.54 -0.96 -11.34
N MET A 36 -14.67 -0.28 -11.11
CA MET A 36 -14.70 1.11 -10.68
C MET A 36 -13.71 1.39 -9.53
N PRO A 37 -12.70 2.25 -9.73
CA PRO A 37 -11.65 2.52 -8.75
C PRO A 37 -12.13 3.32 -7.51
N HIS A 38 -13.40 3.72 -7.47
CA HIS A 38 -14.07 4.36 -6.33
C HIS A 38 -15.28 3.55 -5.85
N CYS A 39 -15.17 2.23 -5.84
CA CYS A 39 -16.14 1.43 -5.11
C CYS A 39 -15.80 1.57 -3.60
N PRO A 40 -16.68 2.16 -2.77
CA PRO A 40 -16.39 2.49 -1.35
C PRO A 40 -15.87 1.29 -0.55
N LEU A 41 -16.31 0.08 -0.92
CA LEU A 41 -15.85 -1.16 -0.31
C LEU A 41 -14.34 -1.41 -0.49
N TYR A 42 -13.75 -1.00 -1.62
CA TYR A 42 -12.31 -1.18 -1.85
C TYR A 42 -11.47 -0.19 -1.04
N GLU A 43 -11.93 1.05 -0.89
CA GLU A 43 -11.27 2.04 -0.03
C GLU A 43 -11.24 1.53 1.42
N GLU A 44 -12.37 1.03 1.94
CA GLU A 44 -12.44 0.44 3.28
C GLU A 44 -11.52 -0.78 3.47
N VAL A 45 -11.43 -1.64 2.45
CA VAL A 45 -10.52 -2.80 2.48
C VAL A 45 -9.07 -2.34 2.47
N LEU A 46 -8.70 -1.38 1.62
CA LEU A 46 -7.34 -0.83 1.56
C LEU A 46 -6.96 -0.16 2.88
N ASP A 47 -7.83 0.66 3.46
CA ASP A 47 -7.62 1.30 4.75
C ASP A 47 -7.39 0.28 5.86
N THR A 48 -8.18 -0.80 5.87
CA THR A 48 -8.03 -1.89 6.84
C THR A 48 -6.70 -2.63 6.66
N GLN A 49 -6.26 -2.86 5.42
CA GLN A 49 -4.98 -3.51 5.12
C GLN A 49 -3.79 -2.61 5.51
N MET A 50 -3.84 -1.33 5.18
CA MET A 50 -2.85 -0.32 5.58
C MET A 50 -2.74 -0.24 7.11
N PHE A 51 -3.88 -0.20 7.81
CA PHE A 51 -3.90 -0.24 9.27
C PHE A 51 -3.29 -1.54 9.81
N GLY A 52 -3.65 -2.69 9.25
CA GLY A 52 -3.08 -3.99 9.61
C GLY A 52 -1.55 -4.01 9.50
N LEU A 53 -1.00 -3.55 8.38
CA LEU A 53 0.45 -3.43 8.18
C LEU A 53 1.07 -2.44 9.18
N SER A 54 0.44 -1.29 9.43
CA SER A 54 0.93 -0.32 10.42
C SER A 54 1.07 -0.92 11.82
N ARG A 55 0.14 -1.81 12.21
CA ARG A 55 0.17 -2.51 13.51
C ARG A 55 1.29 -3.54 13.58
N GLN A 56 1.61 -4.22 12.47
CA GLN A 56 2.74 -5.15 12.39
C GLN A 56 4.07 -4.40 12.44
N ILE A 57 4.19 -3.25 11.76
CA ILE A 57 5.35 -2.36 11.83
C ILE A 57 5.57 -1.87 13.26
N ASP A 58 4.55 -1.31 13.92
CA ASP A 58 4.63 -0.88 15.33
C ASP A 58 5.11 -2.02 16.25
N PHE A 59 4.61 -3.24 16.03
CA PHE A 59 5.03 -4.40 16.79
C PHE A 59 6.52 -4.73 16.57
N ALA A 60 6.99 -4.72 15.32
CA ALA A 60 8.39 -5.01 14.98
C ALA A 60 9.35 -3.90 15.46
N GLU A 61 8.95 -2.63 15.38
CA GLU A 61 9.68 -1.48 15.93
C GLU A 61 9.86 -1.61 17.45
N ARG A 62 8.78 -1.95 18.17
CA ARG A 62 8.81 -2.12 19.63
C ARG A 62 9.66 -3.29 20.10
N LEU A 63 9.84 -4.31 19.25
CA LEU A 63 10.76 -5.42 19.48
C LEU A 63 12.21 -5.08 19.09
N GLY A 64 12.48 -3.91 18.51
CA GLY A 64 13.78 -3.52 18.00
C GLY A 64 14.24 -4.36 16.80
N LEU A 65 13.30 -4.93 16.05
CA LEU A 65 13.59 -5.75 14.86
C LEU A 65 13.73 -4.90 13.59
N ILE A 66 13.16 -3.70 13.60
CA ILE A 66 13.31 -2.70 12.55
C ILE A 66 13.47 -1.31 13.19
N THR A 67 14.02 -0.36 12.44
CA THR A 67 14.04 1.05 12.85
C THR A 67 12.72 1.74 12.48
N LYS A 68 12.46 2.85 13.15
CA LYS A 68 11.30 3.71 12.85
C LYS A 68 11.34 4.24 11.42
N GLU A 69 12.53 4.55 10.92
CA GLU A 69 12.74 5.03 9.55
C GLU A 69 12.37 3.95 8.54
N GLN A 70 12.73 2.68 8.79
CA GLN A 70 12.34 1.55 7.94
C GLN A 70 10.83 1.39 7.90
N GLY A 71 10.16 1.42 9.07
CA GLY A 71 8.71 1.37 9.16
C GLY A 71 8.03 2.52 8.41
N ARG A 72 8.54 3.75 8.60
CA ARG A 72 8.05 4.95 7.92
C ARG A 72 8.18 4.84 6.40
N HIS A 73 9.33 4.40 5.89
CA HIS A 73 9.56 4.23 4.45
C HIS A 73 8.56 3.26 3.80
N ILE A 74 8.18 2.18 4.49
CA ILE A 74 7.20 1.21 3.99
C ILE A 74 5.82 1.87 3.81
N ILE A 75 5.39 2.64 4.81
CA ILE A 75 4.09 3.32 4.76
C ILE A 75 4.08 4.44 3.72
N ASP A 76 5.11 5.29 3.71
CA ASP A 76 5.22 6.41 2.77
C ASP A 76 5.20 5.93 1.31
N HIS A 77 5.80 4.76 1.02
CA HIS A 77 5.75 4.13 -0.30
C HIS A 77 4.31 3.78 -0.72
N LEU A 78 3.55 3.13 0.15
CA LEU A 78 2.16 2.74 -0.14
C LEU A 78 1.23 3.97 -0.26
N GLU A 79 1.45 5.01 0.55
CA GLU A 79 0.73 6.28 0.44
C GLU A 79 0.99 6.98 -0.90
N ALA A 80 2.23 6.92 -1.40
CA ALA A 80 2.59 7.45 -2.72
C ALA A 80 1.90 6.68 -3.87
N GLU A 81 1.88 5.35 -3.80
CA GLU A 81 1.18 4.51 -4.79
C GLU A 81 -0.33 4.78 -4.82
N LEU A 82 -0.96 4.94 -3.65
CA LEU A 82 -2.37 5.35 -3.54
C LEU A 82 -2.62 6.72 -4.16
N THR A 83 -1.73 7.68 -3.90
CA THR A 83 -1.83 9.03 -4.47
C THR A 83 -1.77 8.99 -6.00
N GLU A 84 -0.87 8.18 -6.57
CA GLU A 84 -0.79 8.02 -8.02
C GLU A 84 -2.02 7.34 -8.63
N LEU A 85 -2.60 6.36 -7.94
CA LEU A 85 -3.86 5.73 -8.35
C LEU A 85 -4.99 6.78 -8.43
N TYR A 86 -5.17 7.59 -7.38
CA TYR A 86 -6.19 8.63 -7.36
C TYR A 86 -5.95 9.69 -8.45
N ASN A 87 -4.71 10.14 -8.63
CA ASN A 87 -4.33 11.07 -9.68
C ASN A 87 -4.63 10.50 -11.09
N ALA A 88 -4.31 9.22 -11.33
CA ALA A 88 -4.60 8.56 -12.59
C ALA A 88 -6.11 8.49 -12.86
N HIS A 89 -6.91 8.18 -11.86
CA HIS A 89 -8.36 8.18 -11.98
C HIS A 89 -8.94 9.56 -12.28
N GLU A 90 -8.48 10.60 -11.58
CA GLU A 90 -8.90 11.98 -11.87
C GLU A 90 -8.60 12.38 -13.32
N ARG A 91 -7.46 11.97 -13.87
CA ARG A 91 -7.11 12.21 -15.27
C ARG A 91 -8.08 11.50 -16.23
N LEU A 92 -8.44 10.24 -15.93
CA LEU A 92 -9.38 9.45 -16.74
C LEU A 92 -10.80 10.05 -16.73
N THR A 93 -11.32 10.44 -15.56
CA THR A 93 -12.65 11.02 -15.43
C THR A 93 -12.78 12.39 -16.09
N ARG A 94 -11.70 13.19 -16.10
CA ARG A 94 -11.64 14.46 -16.83
C ARG A 94 -11.60 14.26 -18.35
N SER A 95 -10.86 13.26 -18.82
CA SER A 95 -10.75 12.95 -20.26
C SER A 95 -12.09 12.46 -20.85
N GLY A 96 -12.85 11.64 -20.11
CA GLY A 96 -14.19 11.18 -20.53
C GLY A 96 -15.24 12.28 -20.67
N LYS A 97 -15.10 13.41 -19.96
CA LYS A 97 -16.01 14.57 -20.09
C LYS A 97 -15.75 15.43 -21.33
N SER A 98 -14.63 15.25 -22.03
CA SER A 98 -14.31 16.00 -23.25
C SER A 98 -15.13 15.53 -24.46
N SER A 99 -15.43 14.23 -24.57
CA SER A 99 -16.20 13.67 -25.71
C SER A 99 -17.72 13.85 -25.64
N LEU A 100 -18.28 14.32 -24.52
CA LEU A 100 -19.74 14.50 -24.33
C LEU A 100 -20.20 15.97 -24.48
N LYS A 101 -19.31 16.89 -24.88
CA LYS A 101 -19.67 18.31 -25.13
C LYS A 101 -19.92 18.65 -26.61
N THR A 102 -20.12 17.67 -27.48
CA THR A 102 -20.34 17.90 -28.92
C THR A 102 -21.65 17.32 -29.47
N LEU A 103 -22.64 17.03 -28.62
CA LEU A 103 -24.00 16.72 -29.07
C LEU A 103 -25.03 17.60 -28.34
#